data_AF-T2KI66-F1
#
_entry.id   AF-T2KI66-F1
#
_cell.length_a   1.000
_cell.length_b   1.000
_cell.length_c   1.000
_cell.angle_alpha   90.00
_cell.angle_beta   90.00
_cell.angle_gamma   90.00
#
_symmetry.space_group_name_H-M   'P 1'
#
loop_
_entity.id
_entity.type
_entity.pdbx_description
1 polymer ?
#
loop_
_entity_poly.entity_id
_entity_poly.type
_entity_poly.pdbx_seq_one_letter_code
_entity_poly.pdbx_strand_id
1 'polypeptide(L)'
;MWQAEYTSWPFRKLNYFRAGKQILEDFIASNPNNIEARYVRLLCQLNAPGFLNYNNIEEDRAFINANISTANLSEDYKKIMLFNIKKHTDN
;
A
#
# COMPACT_ATOMS: atom_id res chain seq x y z
N MET A 1 -12.49 2.92 9.11
CA MET A 1 -12.67 3.39 7.72
C MET A 1 -13.99 4.14 7.55
N TRP A 2 -15.13 3.60 8.00
CA TRP A 2 -16.45 4.26 7.91
C TRP A 2 -16.54 5.66 8.55
N GLN A 3 -15.79 5.94 9.63
CA GLN A 3 -15.79 7.27 10.25
C GLN A 3 -14.97 8.33 9.49
N ALA A 4 -14.12 7.91 8.55
CA ALA A 4 -13.39 8.84 7.71
C ALA A 4 -14.30 9.45 6.63
N GLU A 5 -15.30 8.72 6.11
CA GLU A 5 -16.25 9.25 5.12
C GLU A 5 -17.10 10.41 5.65
N TYR A 6 -17.45 10.40 6.94
CA TYR A 6 -18.39 11.35 7.56
C TYR A 6 -17.75 12.58 8.23
N THR A 7 -16.44 12.78 8.12
CA THR A 7 -15.78 13.96 8.69
C THR A 7 -15.49 15.01 7.63
N SER A 8 -16.15 16.16 7.72
CA SER A 8 -15.96 17.34 6.85
C SER A 8 -14.61 18.05 7.06
N TRP A 9 -13.86 17.70 8.11
CA TRP A 9 -12.58 18.32 8.46
C TRP A 9 -11.38 17.53 7.93
N PRO A 10 -10.63 18.07 6.95
CA PRO A 10 -9.52 17.36 6.30
C PRO A 10 -8.41 16.93 7.27
N PHE A 11 -8.19 17.66 8.36
CA PHE A 11 -7.19 17.33 9.39
C PHE A 11 -7.50 16.05 10.19
N ARG A 12 -8.77 15.80 10.52
CA ARG A 12 -9.17 14.57 11.24
C ARG A 12 -9.05 13.34 10.34
N LYS A 13 -9.47 13.45 9.07
CA LYS A 13 -9.25 12.41 8.04
C LYS A 13 -7.77 12.05 7.91
N LEU A 14 -6.90 13.06 7.87
CA LEU A 14 -5.46 12.87 7.81
C LEU A 14 -4.90 12.17 9.05
N ASN A 15 -5.39 12.49 10.25
CA ASN A 15 -4.97 11.81 11.48
C ASN A 15 -5.36 10.32 11.48
N TYR A 16 -6.57 9.97 11.03
CA TYR A 16 -6.97 8.57 10.90
C TYR A 16 -6.12 7.82 9.86
N PHE A 17 -5.79 8.49 8.74
CA PHE A 17 -4.90 7.93 7.74
C PHE A 17 -3.48 7.69 8.30
N ARG A 18 -2.92 8.65 9.06
CA ARG A 18 -1.63 8.52 9.74
C ARG A 18 -1.62 7.40 10.77
N ALA A 19 -2.69 7.24 11.54
CA ALA A 19 -2.82 6.13 12.49
C ALA A 19 -2.85 4.77 11.77
N GLY A 20 -3.61 4.65 10.67
CA GLY A 20 -3.62 3.44 9.85
C GLY A 20 -2.27 3.13 9.21
N LYS A 21 -1.57 4.17 8.72
CA LYS A 21 -0.19 4.06 8.25
C LYS A 21 0.71 3.46 9.33
N GLN A 22 0.70 4.02 10.54
CA GLN A 22 1.55 3.57 11.65
C GLN A 22 1.36 2.06 11.91
N ILE A 23 0.11 1.61 12.03
CA ILE A 23 -0.22 0.20 12.26
C ILE A 23 0.32 -0.70 11.14
N LEU A 24 0.19 -0.25 9.88
CA LEU A 24 0.69 -1.00 8.74
C LEU A 24 2.23 -1.06 8.71
N GLU A 25 2.91 0.05 9.01
CA GLU A 25 4.37 0.07 9.11
C GLU A 25 4.88 -0.85 10.22
N ASP A 26 4.24 -0.83 11.39
CA ASP A 26 4.58 -1.70 12.52
C ASP A 26 4.36 -3.20 12.17
N PHE A 27 3.29 -3.50 11.42
CA PHE A 27 3.02 -4.84 10.94
C PHE A 27 4.09 -5.31 9.92
N ILE A 28 4.51 -4.44 9.00
CA ILE A 28 5.56 -4.72 8.02
C ILE A 28 6.93 -4.87 8.71
N ALA A 29 7.22 -4.05 9.73
CA ALA A 29 8.44 -4.17 10.52
C ALA A 29 8.50 -5.53 11.24
N SER A 30 7.36 -6.03 11.70
CA SER A 30 7.25 -7.36 12.31
C SER A 30 7.28 -8.49 11.28
N ASN A 31 6.82 -8.24 10.05
CA ASN A 31 6.70 -9.23 8.97
C ASN A 31 7.29 -8.71 7.65
N PRO A 32 8.61 -8.49 7.55
CA PRO A 32 9.23 -7.81 6.42
C PRO A 32 9.10 -8.57 5.09
N ASN A 33 8.89 -9.89 5.16
CA ASN A 33 8.72 -10.79 4.03
C ASN A 33 7.27 -10.94 3.56
N ASN A 34 6.31 -10.27 4.22
CA ASN A 34 4.91 -10.36 3.83
C ASN A 34 4.62 -9.45 2.62
N ILE A 35 4.42 -10.08 1.46
CA ILE A 35 4.18 -9.40 0.17
C ILE A 35 2.85 -8.65 0.17
N GLU A 36 1.81 -9.20 0.79
CA GLU A 36 0.49 -8.56 0.85
C GLU A 36 0.54 -7.27 1.66
N ALA A 37 1.25 -7.27 2.79
CA ALA A 37 1.40 -6.07 3.62
C ALA A 37 2.10 -4.94 2.84
N ARG A 38 3.15 -5.27 2.09
CA ARG A 38 3.83 -4.31 1.21
C ARG A 38 2.95 -3.86 0.04
N TYR A 39 2.11 -4.75 -0.51
CA TYR A 39 1.14 -4.39 -1.53
C TYR A 39 0.07 -3.42 -1.01
N VAL A 40 -0.44 -3.64 0.20
CA VAL A 40 -1.38 -2.71 0.85
C VAL A 40 -0.72 -1.35 1.07
N ARG A 41 0.55 -1.33 1.49
CA ARG A 41 1.32 -0.08 1.65
C ARG A 41 1.44 0.67 0.32
N LEU A 42 1.77 -0.04 -0.75
CA LEU A 42 1.84 0.52 -2.10
C LEU A 42 0.48 1.13 -2.51
N LEU A 43 -0.63 0.42 -2.32
CA LEU A 43 -1.98 0.92 -2.62
C LEU A 43 -2.34 2.16 -1.78
N CYS A 44 -2.00 2.16 -0.50
CA CYS A 44 -2.18 3.32 0.36
C CYS A 44 -1.37 4.53 -0.13
N GLN A 45 -0.13 4.31 -0.56
CA GLN A 45 0.74 5.36 -1.10
C GLN A 45 0.21 5.93 -2.42
N LEU A 46 -0.30 5.07 -3.31
CA LEU A 46 -0.87 5.48 -4.60
C LEU A 46 -2.15 6.32 -4.46
N ASN A 47 -2.95 6.06 -3.42
CA ASN A 47 -4.17 6.82 -3.13
C ASN A 47 -3.95 8.00 -2.17
N ALA A 48 -2.75 8.12 -1.59
CA ALA A 48 -2.44 9.21 -0.66
C ALA A 48 -2.05 10.49 -1.42
N PRO A 49 -2.45 11.67 -0.93
CA PRO A 49 -2.02 12.93 -1.53
C PRO A 49 -0.50 13.15 -1.35
N GLY A 50 0.16 13.62 -2.42
CA GLY A 50 1.63 13.68 -2.54
C GLY A 50 2.39 14.48 -1.46
N PHE A 51 1.72 15.33 -0.69
CA PHE A 51 2.33 16.06 0.44
C PHE A 51 2.65 15.16 1.65
N LEU A 52 2.20 13.89 1.66
CA LEU A 52 2.50 12.93 2.73
C LEU A 52 3.90 12.30 2.64
N ASN A 53 4.72 12.70 1.67
CA ASN A 53 6.15 12.39 1.55
C ASN A 53 6.44 10.88 1.65
N TYR A 54 5.78 10.09 0.81
CA TYR A 54 6.03 8.66 0.66
C TYR A 54 7.00 8.42 -0.49
N ASN A 55 8.22 7.97 -0.20
CA ASN A 55 9.29 7.76 -1.18
C ASN A 55 9.59 6.27 -1.45
N ASN A 56 8.82 5.34 -0.87
CA ASN A 56 9.12 3.91 -0.92
C ASN A 56 8.35 3.14 -2.03
N ILE A 57 7.64 3.85 -2.91
CA ILE A 57 6.80 3.25 -3.97
C ILE A 57 7.62 2.31 -4.85
N GLU A 58 8.79 2.75 -5.31
CA GLU A 58 9.64 1.96 -6.20
C GLU A 58 10.26 0.74 -5.51
N GLU A 59 10.64 0.89 -4.24
CA GLU A 59 11.21 -0.18 -3.42
C GLU A 59 10.19 -1.30 -3.19
N ASP A 60 8.97 -0.93 -2.76
CA ASP A 60 7.90 -1.89 -2.51
C ASP A 60 7.45 -2.54 -3.83
N ARG A 61 7.43 -1.80 -4.95
CA ARG A 61 7.17 -2.34 -6.29
C ARG A 61 8.20 -3.39 -6.71
N ALA A 62 9.49 -3.07 -6.58
CA ALA A 62 10.56 -3.98 -6.95
C ALA A 62 10.51 -5.27 -6.11
N PHE A 63 10.25 -5.13 -4.80
CA PHE A 63 10.10 -6.26 -3.90
C PHE A 63 8.91 -7.16 -4.30
N ILE A 64 7.75 -6.57 -4.59
CA ILE A 64 6.56 -7.34 -5.00
C ILE A 64 6.83 -8.07 -6.32
N ASN A 65 7.38 -7.40 -7.34
CA ASN A 65 7.68 -8.05 -8.62
C ASN A 65 8.69 -9.20 -8.49
N ALA A 66 9.67 -9.08 -7.59
CA ALA A 66 10.66 -10.14 -7.36
C ALA A 66 10.06 -11.35 -6.60
N ASN A 67 9.13 -11.11 -5.68
CA ASN A 67 8.62 -12.15 -4.77
C ASN A 67 7.22 -12.67 -5.13
N ILE A 68 6.48 -12.03 -6.04
CA ILE A 68 5.11 -12.45 -6.41
C ILE A 68 5.06 -13.84 -7.05
N SER A 69 6.14 -14.23 -7.74
CA SER A 69 6.28 -15.57 -8.33
C SER A 69 6.46 -16.65 -7.26
N THR A 70 7.15 -16.35 -6.16
CA THR A 70 7.40 -17.27 -5.05
C THR A 70 6.32 -17.23 -3.97
N ALA A 71 5.47 -16.21 -3.97
CA ALA A 71 4.35 -16.08 -3.05
C ALA A 71 3.35 -17.22 -3.22
N ASN A 72 2.92 -17.84 -2.11
CA ASN A 72 1.86 -18.84 -2.10
C ASN A 72 0.46 -18.18 -2.13
N LEU A 73 0.24 -17.34 -3.15
CA LEU A 73 -0.99 -16.57 -3.38
C LEU A 73 -1.78 -17.16 -4.54
N SER A 74 -3.10 -16.99 -4.50
CA SER A 74 -3.98 -17.36 -5.62
C SER A 74 -3.55 -16.66 -6.90
N GLU A 75 -3.59 -17.39 -8.01
CA GLU A 75 -3.09 -16.95 -9.31
C GLU A 75 -3.87 -15.73 -9.85
N ASP A 76 -5.15 -15.62 -9.51
CA ASP A 76 -5.98 -14.44 -9.79
C ASP A 76 -5.52 -13.22 -9.00
N TYR A 77 -5.13 -13.40 -7.74
CA TYR A 77 -4.66 -12.31 -6.88
C TYR A 77 -3.32 -11.76 -7.38
N LYS A 78 -2.42 -12.66 -7.83
CA LYS A 78 -1.15 -12.29 -8.48
C LYS A 78 -1.39 -11.45 -9.74
N LYS A 79 -2.36 -11.84 -10.58
CA LYS A 79 -2.73 -11.07 -11.79
C LYS A 79 -3.22 -9.67 -11.45
N ILE A 80 -4.08 -9.52 -10.45
CA ILE A 80 -4.61 -8.22 -10.01
C ILE A 80 -3.48 -7.32 -9.49
N MET A 81 -2.58 -7.86 -8.67
CA MET A 81 -1.41 -7.14 -8.18
C MET A 81 -0.54 -6.62 -9.32
N LEU A 82 -0.18 -7.50 -10.27
CA LEU A 82 0.63 -7.13 -11.44
C LEU A 82 -0.07 -6.10 -12.34
N PHE A 83 -1.38 -6.24 -12.54
CA PHE A 83 -2.17 -5.29 -13.31
C PHE A 83 -2.15 -3.89 -12.69
N ASN A 84 -2.38 -3.80 -11.38
CA ASN A 84 -2.37 -2.53 -10.66
C ASN A 84 -0.97 -1.89 -10.67
N ILE A 85 0.10 -2.67 -10.54
CA ILE A 85 1.48 -2.18 -10.64
C ILE A 85 1.76 -1.62 -12.05
N LYS A 86 1.38 -2.33 -13.11
CA LYS A 86 1.57 -1.87 -14.50
C LYS A 86 0.82 -0.58 -14.80
N LYS A 87 -0.43 -0.45 -14.34
CA LYS A 87 -1.26 0.75 -14.55
C LYS A 87 -0.62 2.04 -14.03
N HIS A 88 0.21 1.95 -12.99
CA HIS A 88 0.93 3.09 -12.43
C HIS A 88 2.34 3.28 -12.99
N THR A 89 2.76 2.46 -13.96
CA THR A 89 4.07 2.53 -14.62
C THR A 89 3.98 3.13 -16.04
N ASP A 90 2.81 3.05 -16.70
CA ASP A 90 2.54 3.62 -18.04
C ASP A 90 2.01 5.06 -17.99
N ASN A 91 2.73 5.97 -17.33
CA ASN A 91 2.49 7.42 -17.41
C ASN A 91 3.80 8.17 -17.64
#